data_AF-A0A3A4PBE2-F1
#
_entry.id   AF-A0A3A4PBE2-F1
#
_cell.length_a   1.000
_cell.length_b   1.000
_cell.length_c   1.000
_cell.angle_alpha   90.00
_cell.angle_beta   90.00
_cell.angle_gamma   90.00
#
_symmetry.space_group_name_H-M   'P 1'
#
loop_
_entity.id
_entity.type
_entity.pdbx_description
1 polymer ?
#
loop_
_entity_poly.entity_id
_entity_poly.type
_entity_poly.pdbx_seq_one_letter_code
_entity_poly.pdbx_strand_id
1 'polypeptide(L)' 'MAKWSMEEALRLALRLEEENYGEYEKSASEAGNPGVKSMFRYLADEERKHITLIRDKMAQFNVKP' A
#
# COMPACT_ATOMS: atom_id res chain seq x y z
N MET A 1 1.59 -4.06 25.27
CA MET A 1 1.30 -4.05 23.82
C MET A 1 0.70 -2.70 23.47
N ALA A 2 1.10 -2.10 22.36
CA ALA A 2 0.53 -0.82 21.95
C ALA A 2 -0.98 -0.97 21.71
N LYS A 3 -1.78 0.00 22.18
CA LYS A 3 -3.24 -0.02 22.09
C LYS A 3 -3.65 0.96 21.01
N TRP A 4 -3.96 0.44 19.82
CA TRP A 4 -4.34 1.23 18.65
C TRP A 4 -5.86 1.29 18.53
N SER A 5 -6.40 2.45 18.16
CA SER A 5 -7.77 2.56 17.66
C SER A 5 -7.87 2.02 16.23
N MET A 6 -9.09 1.69 15.80
CA MET A 6 -9.34 1.26 14.41
C MET A 6 -8.96 2.35 13.41
N GLU A 7 -9.20 3.62 13.75
CA GLU A 7 -8.81 4.75 12.90
C GLU A 7 -7.29 4.85 12.74
N GLU A 8 -6.53 4.79 13.84
CA GLU A 8 -5.07 4.84 13.79
C GLU A 8 -4.49 3.68 12.97
N ALA A 9 -5.05 2.47 13.13
CA ALA A 9 -4.61 1.30 12.38
C ALA A 9 -4.88 1.44 10.88
N LEU A 10 -6.08 1.90 10.48
CA LEU A 10 -6.44 2.05 9.07
C LEU A 10 -5.66 3.20 8.39
N ARG A 11 -5.44 4.32 9.09
CA ARG A 11 -4.61 5.42 8.56
C ARG A 11 -3.16 5.00 8.38
N LEU A 12 -2.60 4.28 9.36
CA LEU A 12 -1.24 3.76 9.22
C LEU A 12 -1.16 2.78 8.05
N ALA A 13 -2.10 1.83 7.95
CA ALA A 13 -2.13 0.87 6.86
C ALA A 13 -2.20 1.58 5.50
N LEU A 14 -3.13 2.53 5.31
CA LEU A 14 -3.25 3.27 4.06
C LEU A 14 -1.94 3.96 3.68
N ARG A 15 -1.32 4.65 4.64
CA ARG A 15 -0.05 5.36 4.43
C ARG A 15 1.06 4.39 4.01
N LEU A 16 1.18 3.25 4.69
CA LEU A 16 2.21 2.26 4.39
C LEU A 16 2.03 1.69 2.97
N GLU A 17 0.81 1.37 2.56
CA GLU A 17 0.61 0.83 1.20
C GLU A 17 0.81 1.88 0.11
N GLU A 18 0.48 3.16 0.37
CA GLU A 18 0.79 4.27 -0.55
C GLU A 18 2.30 4.51 -0.68
N GLU A 19 3.05 4.45 0.44
CA GLU A 19 4.51 4.54 0.44
C GLU A 19 5.14 3.33 -0.28
N ASN A 20 4.71 2.11 0.03
CA ASN A 20 5.20 0.87 -0.61
C ASN A 20 4.93 0.85 -2.12
N TYR A 21 3.72 1.26 -2.53
CA TYR A 21 3.37 1.40 -3.95
C TYR A 21 4.37 2.30 -4.69
N GLY A 22 4.65 3.48 -4.13
CA GLY A 22 5.62 4.43 -4.70
C GLY A 22 7.04 3.84 -4.77
N GLU A 23 7.46 3.15 -3.71
CA GLU A 23 8.80 2.56 -3.63
C GLU A 23 8.98 1.40 -4.62
N TYR A 24 7.94 0.58 -4.84
CA TYR A 24 7.95 -0.48 -5.83
C TYR A 24 7.90 0.04 -7.27
N GLU A 25 7.12 1.07 -7.56
CA GLU A 25 7.14 1.73 -8.88
C GLU A 25 8.53 2.29 -9.19
N LYS A 26 9.14 2.98 -8.22
CA LYS A 26 10.50 3.50 -8.34
C LYS A 26 11.51 2.37 -8.54
N SER A 27 11.45 1.32 -7.73
CA SER A 27 12.34 0.15 -7.84
C SER A 27 12.20 -0.56 -9.19
N ALA A 28 10.99 -0.67 -9.73
CA ALA A 28 10.75 -1.19 -11.07
C ALA A 28 11.35 -0.31 -12.17
N SER A 29 11.39 1.01 -11.97
CA SER A 29 11.99 1.96 -12.93
C SER A 29 13.52 1.90 -12.94
N GLU A 30 14.13 1.64 -11.78
CA GLU A 30 15.58 1.56 -11.59
C GLU A 30 16.15 0.16 -11.88
N ALA A 31 15.31 -0.87 -11.90
CA ALA A 31 15.72 -2.25 -12.16
C ALA A 31 16.19 -2.48 -13.62
N GLY A 32 17.47 -2.81 -13.78
CA GLY A 32 18.06 -3.18 -15.08
C GLY A 32 17.73 -4.61 -15.53
N ASN A 33 17.44 -5.52 -14.61
CA ASN A 33 17.05 -6.89 -14.94
C ASN A 33 15.53 -6.97 -15.23
N PRO A 34 15.10 -7.50 -16.39
CA PRO A 34 13.67 -7.56 -16.75
C PRO A 34 12.80 -8.36 -15.76
N GLY A 35 13.33 -9.45 -15.19
CA GLY A 35 12.60 -10.26 -14.20
C GLY A 35 12.37 -9.50 -12.90
N VAL A 36 13.40 -8.80 -12.40
CA VAL A 36 13.30 -7.95 -11.20
C VAL A 36 12.33 -6.79 -11.42
N LYS A 37 12.37 -6.17 -12.61
CA LYS A 37 11.41 -5.13 -12.99
C LYS A 37 9.97 -5.63 -12.98
N SER A 38 9.71 -6.81 -13.54
CA SER A 38 8.38 -7.41 -13.52
C SER A 38 7.92 -7.77 -12.10
N MET A 39 8.83 -8.23 -11.25
CA MET A 39 8.54 -8.51 -9.85
C MET A 39 8.10 -7.24 -9.11
N PHE A 40 8.84 -6.13 -9.23
CA PHE A 40 8.45 -4.88 -8.56
C PHE A 40 7.14 -4.30 -9.11
N ARG A 41 6.88 -4.41 -10.42
CA ARG A 41 5.57 -4.02 -10.99
C ARG A 41 4.43 -4.84 -10.42
N TYR A 42 4.63 -6.16 -10.28
CA TYR A 42 3.64 -7.03 -9.65
C TYR A 42 3.35 -6.58 -8.22
N LEU A 43 4.39 -6.30 -7.42
CA LEU A 43 4.22 -5.83 -6.04
C LEU A 43 3.47 -4.49 -5.98
N ALA A 44 3.82 -3.52 -6.84
CA ALA A 44 3.10 -2.25 -6.93
C ALA A 44 1.61 -2.47 -7.26
N ASP A 45 1.28 -3.39 -8.17
CA ASP A 45 -0.10 -3.70 -8.51
C ASP A 45 -0.87 -4.41 -7.37
N GLU A 46 -0.20 -5.21 -6.54
CA GLU A 46 -0.79 -5.75 -5.32
C GLU A 46 -1.09 -4.63 -4.32
N GLU A 47 -0.19 -3.65 -4.13
CA GLU A 47 -0.45 -2.54 -3.21
C GLU A 47 -1.61 -1.66 -3.65
N ARG A 48 -1.85 -1.48 -4.96
CA ARG A 48 -3.08 -0.81 -5.43
C ARG A 48 -4.36 -1.52 -4.95
N LYS A 49 -4.35 -2.85 -4.92
CA LYS A 49 -5.49 -3.64 -4.44
C LYS A 49 -5.64 -3.48 -2.92
N HIS A 50 -4.55 -3.49 -2.17
CA HIS A 50 -4.57 -3.25 -0.73
C HIS A 50 -5.06 -1.84 -0.38
N ILE A 51 -4.57 -0.80 -1.06
CA ILE A 51 -5.05 0.59 -0.91
C ILE A 51 -6.56 0.68 -1.12
N THR A 52 -7.07 0.02 -2.17
CA THR A 52 -8.51 0.00 -2.48
C THR A 52 -9.29 -0.67 -1.34
N LEU A 53 -8.84 -1.85 -0.89
CA LEU A 53 -9.44 -2.56 0.23
C LEU A 53 -9.44 -1.74 1.52
N ILE A 54 -8.34 -1.06 1.83
CA ILE A 54 -8.21 -0.24 3.04
C ILE A 54 -9.17 0.95 2.96
N ARG A 55 -9.28 1.62 1.81
CA ARG A 55 -10.25 2.71 1.62
C ARG A 55 -11.70 2.25 1.80
N ASP A 56 -12.04 1.05 1.31
CA ASP A 56 -13.36 0.45 1.55
C ASP A 56 -13.59 0.21 3.05
N LYS A 57 -12.56 -0.26 3.77
CA LYS A 57 -12.63 -0.43 5.24
C LYS A 57 -12.73 0.89 5.97
N MET A 58 -12.00 1.92 5.56
CA MET A 58 -12.12 3.26 6.13
C MET A 58 -13.55 3.79 6.00
N ALA A 59 -14.18 3.63 4.83
CA ALA A 59 -15.59 3.97 4.65
C ALA A 59 -16.51 3.14 5.58
N GLN A 60 -16.28 1.83 5.69
CA GLN A 60 -17.06 0.94 6.57
C GLN A 60 -16.98 1.36 8.05
N PHE A 61 -15.82 1.83 8.51
CA PHE A 61 -15.58 2.25 9.90
C PHE A 61 -15.74 3.77 10.11
N ASN A 62 -16.25 4.49 9.11
CA ASN A 62 -16.45 5.94 9.14
C ASN A 62 -15.16 6.74 9.43
N VAL A 63 -14.03 6.23 8.97
CA VAL A 63 -12.72 6.86 9.01
C VAL A 63 -12.50 7.62 7.71
N LYS A 64 -12.09 8.89 7.80
CA LYS A 64 -11.77 9.70 6.62
C LYS A 64 -10.35 9.39 6.13
N PRO A 65 -10.10 9.30 4.81
CA PRO A 65 -8.75 9.23 4.24
C PRO A 65 -7.81 10.27 4.87
#